data_AF-H1Q0L2-F1
#
_entry.id   AF-H1Q0L2-F1
#
_cell.length_a   1.000
_cell.length_b   1.000
_cell.length_c   1.000
_cell.angle_alpha   90.00
_cell.angle_beta   90.00
_cell.angle_gamma   90.00
#
_symmetry.space_group_name_H-M   'P 1'
#
loop_
_entity.id
_entity.type
_entity.pdbx_description
1 polymer ?
#
loop_
_entity_poly.entity_id
_entity_poly.type
_entity_poly.pdbx_seq_one_letter_code
_entity_poly.pdbx_strand_id
1 'polypeptide(L)' 'CDDRLYIKPTEGGRRLLRDEDMRPPYPGAKDYFYIADVDDREYIVSLIRATYNDLPEPKPKKRKLSTKK' A
#
# COMPACT_ATOMS: atom_id res chain seq x y z
N CYS A 1 6.86 14.73 13.02
CA CYS A 1 6.78 13.66 12.01
C CYS A 1 6.87 12.38 12.81
N ASP A 2 5.84 11.54 12.78
CA ASP A 2 5.79 10.34 13.64
C ASP A 2 6.50 9.12 13.01
N ASP A 3 7.12 9.28 11.83
CA ASP A 3 7.88 8.26 11.09
C ASP A 3 7.21 6.88 11.06
N ARG A 4 5.89 6.88 10.79
CA ARG A 4 5.04 5.68 10.73
C ARG A 4 4.72 5.29 9.30
N LEU A 5 4.88 4.01 9.00
CA LEU A 5 4.46 3.44 7.72
C LEU A 5 3.13 2.67 7.89
N TYR A 6 2.17 2.99 7.03
CA TYR A 6 0.86 2.34 7.00
C TYR A 6 0.59 1.74 5.63
N ILE A 7 0.20 0.47 5.59
CA ILE A 7 -0.11 -0.27 4.36
C ILE A 7 -1.57 -0.73 4.36
N LYS A 8 -2.22 -0.65 3.20
CA LYS A 8 -3.61 -1.05 3.04
C LYS A 8 -3.78 -2.55 3.35
N PRO A 9 -4.82 -2.96 4.10
CA PRO A 9 -5.09 -4.37 4.32
C PRO A 9 -5.40 -5.08 3.00
N THR A 10 -4.47 -5.92 2.57
CA THR A 10 -4.49 -6.73 1.34
C THR A 10 -4.06 -8.15 1.69
N GLU A 11 -4.55 -9.16 0.97
CA GLU A 11 -4.24 -10.57 1.26
C GLU A 11 -2.75 -10.86 1.12
N GLY A 12 -2.12 -10.37 0.04
CA GLY A 12 -0.68 -10.50 -0.18
C GLY A 12 0.15 -9.79 0.90
N GLY A 13 -0.27 -8.61 1.35
CA GLY A 13 0.38 -7.91 2.46
C GLY A 13 0.28 -8.69 3.76
N ARG A 14 -0.93 -9.19 4.08
CA ARG A 14 -1.21 -9.94 5.32
C ARG A 14 -0.34 -11.19 5.49
N ARG A 15 -0.07 -11.90 4.39
CA ARG A 15 0.77 -13.12 4.40
C ARG A 15 2.25 -12.85 4.69
N LEU A 16 2.72 -11.63 4.44
CA LEU A 16 4.11 -11.26 4.62
C LEU A 16 4.37 -10.52 5.95
N LEU A 17 3.33 -10.06 6.65
CA LEU A 17 3.48 -9.38 7.93
C LEU A 17 4.15 -10.31 8.95
N ARG A 18 5.19 -9.78 9.60
CA ARG A 18 5.83 -10.44 10.75
C ARG A 18 4.94 -10.38 11.99
N ASP A 19 4.23 -9.26 12.15
CA ASP A 19 3.25 -9.00 13.20
C ASP A 19 2.06 -8.26 12.60
N GLU A 20 0.84 -8.69 12.93
CA GLU A 20 -0.38 -8.06 12.44
C GLU A 20 -0.85 -6.99 13.44
N ASP A 21 -0.35 -5.77 13.25
CA ASP A 21 -0.78 -4.58 14.00
C ASP A 21 -1.65 -3.70 13.09
N MET A 22 -2.90 -3.47 13.48
CA MET A 22 -3.85 -2.65 12.73
C MET A 22 -4.15 -1.37 13.49
N ARG A 23 -3.82 -0.23 12.88
CA ARG A 23 -4.03 1.10 13.48
C ARG A 23 -4.52 2.11 12.43
N PRO A 24 -5.29 3.13 12.83
CA PRO A 24 -5.67 4.19 11.92
C PRO A 24 -4.45 5.08 11.62
N PRO A 25 -4.16 5.41 10.35
CA PRO A 25 -3.05 6.31 9.99
C PRO A 25 -3.24 7.74 10.51
N TYR A 26 -4.50 8.14 10.71
CA TYR A 26 -4.89 9.42 11.30
C TYR A 26 -6.30 9.29 11.93
N PRO A 27 -6.69 10.20 12.83
CA PRO A 27 -8.00 10.15 13.49
C PRO A 27 -9.16 10.10 12.49
N GLY A 28 -10.06 9.12 12.66
CA GLY A 28 -11.22 8.92 11.78
C GLY A 28 -10.94 8.13 10.49
N ALA A 29 -9.71 7.70 10.25
CA ALA A 29 -9.39 6.76 9.19
C ALA A 29 -9.82 5.33 9.54
N LYS A 30 -9.94 4.47 8.53
CA LYS A 30 -10.02 3.02 8.72
C LYS A 30 -8.67 2.48 9.18
N ASP A 31 -8.67 1.29 9.78
CA ASP A 31 -7.44 0.64 10.21
C ASP A 31 -6.62 0.13 9.02
N TYR A 32 -5.32 0.38 9.09
CA TYR A 32 -4.30 -0.05 8.13
C TYR A 32 -3.26 -0.86 8.87
N PHE A 33 -2.50 -1.68 8.13
CA PHE A 33 -1.35 -2.38 8.72
C PHE A 33 -0.29 -1.37 9.12
N TYR A 34 0.01 -1.33 10.41
CA TYR A 34 1.08 -0.53 10.97
C TYR A 34 2.40 -1.30 10.88
N ILE A 35 3.40 -0.71 10.23
CA ILE A 35 4.71 -1.32 10.07
C ILE A 35 5.66 -0.63 11.04
N ALA A 36 6.00 -1.34 12.12
CA ALA A 36 6.93 -0.85 13.14
C ALA A 36 8.40 -0.93 12.69
N ASP A 37 8.74 -1.97 11.92
CA ASP A 37 10.08 -2.21 11.41
C ASP A 37 10.22 -1.68 9.98
N VAL A 38 10.73 -0.45 9.87
CA VAL A 38 10.97 0.24 8.61
C VAL A 38 12.45 0.29 8.21
N ASP A 39 13.33 -0.36 8.97
CA ASP A 39 14.77 -0.41 8.69
C ASP A 39 15.13 -1.52 7.69
N ASP A 40 14.36 -2.61 7.67
CA ASP A 40 14.55 -3.72 6.72
C ASP A 40 13.98 -3.39 5.33
N ARG A 41 14.84 -2.88 4.46
CA ARG A 41 14.49 -2.52 3.08
C ARG A 41 13.93 -3.68 2.26
N GLU A 42 14.50 -4.89 2.38
CA GLU A 42 14.09 -6.05 1.58
C GLU A 42 12.69 -6.54 1.99
N TYR A 43 12.42 -6.49 3.30
CA TYR A 43 11.09 -6.73 3.85
C TYR A 43 10.06 -5.74 3.30
N ILE A 44 10.34 -4.43 3.36
CA ILE A 44 9.42 -3.39 2.89
C ILE A 44 9.15 -3.52 1.38
N VAL A 45 10.19 -3.77 0.58
CA VAL A 45 10.04 -3.96 -0.87
C VAL A 45 9.14 -5.15 -1.17
N SER A 46 9.32 -6.27 -0.45
CA SER A 46 8.49 -7.46 -0.61
C SER A 46 7.03 -7.18 -0.24
N LEU A 47 6.81 -6.49 0.88
CA LEU A 47 5.48 -6.11 1.35
C LEU A 47 4.75 -5.20 0.34
N ILE A 48 5.41 -4.14 -0.14
CA ILE A 48 4.81 -3.22 -1.11
C ILE A 48 4.52 -3.92 -2.44
N ARG A 49 5.41 -4.79 -2.93
CA ARG A 49 5.18 -5.56 -4.16
C ARG A 49 3.97 -6.49 -4.02
N ALA A 50 3.85 -7.20 -2.90
CA ALA A 50 2.72 -8.07 -2.64
C ALA A 50 1.40 -7.29 -2.58
N THR A 51 1.37 -6.17 -1.84
CA THR A 51 0.21 -5.28 -1.79
C THR A 51 -0.14 -4.69 -3.16
N TYR A 52 0.86 -4.34 -3.97
CA TYR A 52 0.65 -3.81 -5.31
C TYR A 52 0.00 -4.83 -6.25
N ASN A 53 0.45 -6.09 -6.21
CA ASN A 53 -0.11 -7.16 -7.03
C ASN A 53 -1.56 -7.51 -6.68
N ASP A 54 -1.97 -7.27 -5.43
CA ASP A 54 -3.37 -7.42 -4.98
C ASP A 54 -4.28 -6.27 -5.45
N LEU A 55 -3.72 -5.15 -5.90
CA LEU A 55 -4.50 -4.02 -6.37
C LEU A 55 -4.99 -4.27 -7.81
N PRO A 56 -6.24 -3.89 -8.13
CA PRO A 56 -6.73 -3.98 -9.49
C PRO A 56 -5.92 -3.05 -10.40
N GLU A 57 -5.80 -3.44 -11.68
CA GLU A 57 -5.08 -2.63 -12.67
C GLU A 57 -5.62 -1.20 -12.71
N PRO A 58 -4.74 -0.18 -12.74
CA PRO A 58 -5.17 1.20 -12.80
C PRO A 58 -5.99 1.43 -14.07
N LYS A 59 -7.10 2.18 -13.96
CA LYS A 59 -7.98 2.44 -15.10
C LYS A 59 -7.17 2.94 -16.31
N PRO A 60 -7.39 2.38 -17.51
CA PRO A 60 -6.65 2.78 -18.70
C PRO A 60 -6.87 4.27 -18.96
N LYS A 61 -5.77 5.00 -19.17
CA LYS A 61 -5.84 6.43 -19.52
C LYS A 61 -6.62 6.57 -20.82
N LYS A 62 -7.68 7.39 -20.80
CA LYS A 62 -8.40 7.77 -22.03
C LYS A 62 -7.40 8.45 -22.97
N ARG A 63 -7.22 7.89 -24.17
CA ARG A 63 -6.44 8.54 -25.24
C ARG A 63 -7.12 9.88 -25.55
N LYS A 64 -6.39 10.98 -25.43
CA LYS A 64 -6.83 12.26 -25.98
C LYS A 64 -6.86 12.10 -27.50
N LEU A 65 -8.06 12.08 -28.10
CA LEU A 65 -8.20 12.28 -29.54
C LEU A 65 -7.72 13.70 -29.81
N SER A 66 -6.49 13.82 -30.30
CA SER A 66 -6.01 15.08 -30.87
C SER A 66 -6.83 15.34 -32.13
N THR A 67 -7.87 16.16 -32.00
CA THR A 67 -8.54 16.78 -33.14
C THR A 67 -7.50 17.66 -33.84
N LYS A 68 -6.87 17.13 -34.89
CA LYS A 68 -6.30 17.98 -35.94
C LYS A 68 -7.49 18.56 -36.69
N LYS A 69 -7.60 19.89 -36.68
CA LYS A 69 -8.43 20.66 -37.59
C LYS A 69 -7.54 21.69 -38.26
#